data_AF-A0A671UWK9-F1
#
_entry.id   AF-A0A671UWK9-F1
#
_cell.length_a   1.000
_cell.length_b   1.000
_cell.length_c   1.000
_cell.angle_alpha   90.00
_cell.angle_beta   90.00
_cell.angle_gamma   90.00
#
_symmetry.space_group_name_H-M   'P 1'
#
loop_
_entity.id
_entity.type
_entity.pdbx_description
1 polymer ?
#
loop_
_entity_poly.entity_id
_entity_poly.type
_entity_poly.pdbx_seq_one_letter_code
_entity_poly.pdbx_strand_id
1 'polypeptide(L)'
;MVRKLILLYFFCKCQTCDLQLTLLVVSLFVSTGAEGQTITESEPAVKRPGESHRLTCTTSGFNFRSSVWNWIRQAPGKGLEWIAFIHTASSPIYYSESVKGRFTISRDDSSSKVYLQMNSLKTEDTAVYYYLALCYYGAAFDYWGKGTMVTVSSGQPQRPSVFMMPPVEHTRKDKVTLTCYVKDFFPKEVYVAWLVDDDAIENQNKKNALCNSVFVRRMHFMSSLNLYCELHVIRECTVTVLSLRNTSQL
;
A
#
# COMPACT_ATOMS: atom_id res chain seq x y z
N MET A 1 34.02 -2.54 -6.66
CA MET A 1 34.33 -1.98 -8.00
C MET A 1 34.30 -3.14 -9.00
N VAL A 2 33.13 -3.45 -9.57
CA VAL A 2 32.99 -4.51 -10.58
C VAL A 2 32.36 -3.87 -11.80
N ARG A 3 33.14 -3.72 -12.88
CA ARG A 3 32.67 -3.18 -14.16
C ARG A 3 32.18 -4.35 -15.02
N LYS A 4 30.87 -4.47 -15.24
CA LYS A 4 30.33 -5.27 -16.34
C LYS A 4 29.88 -4.32 -17.44
N LEU A 5 30.50 -4.47 -18.62
CA LEU A 5 30.12 -3.77 -19.84
C LEU A 5 28.98 -4.58 -20.47
N ILE A 6 27.76 -4.02 -20.55
CA ILE A 6 26.65 -4.63 -21.28
C ILE A 6 26.38 -3.74 -22.49
N LEU A 7 26.64 -4.27 -23.69
CA LEU A 7 26.32 -3.65 -24.98
C LEU A 7 24.96 -4.18 -25.43
N LEU A 8 23.95 -3.30 -25.52
CA LEU A 8 22.67 -3.60 -26.15
C LEU A 8 22.54 -2.78 -27.44
N TYR A 9 22.34 -3.48 -28.56
CA TYR A 9 22.15 -2.89 -29.89
C TYR A 9 20.66 -2.78 -30.20
N PHE A 10 20.17 -1.58 -30.53
CA PHE A 10 18.85 -1.38 -31.14
C PHE A 10 19.01 -1.14 -32.64
N PHE A 11 18.43 -2.01 -33.47
CA PHE A 11 18.25 -1.77 -34.89
C PHE A 11 16.83 -1.24 -35.13
N CYS A 12 16.70 0.02 -35.55
CA CYS A 12 15.49 0.51 -36.21
C CYS A 12 15.78 0.50 -37.72
N LYS A 13 15.16 -0.41 -38.47
CA LYS A 13 15.15 -0.37 -39.94
C LYS A 13 13.98 0.50 -40.39
N CYS A 14 14.27 1.63 -41.04
CA CYS A 14 13.31 2.34 -41.88
C CYS A 14 13.84 2.31 -43.32
N GLN A 15 12.98 1.92 -44.26
CA GLN A 15 13.32 1.60 -45.63
C GLN A 15 13.00 2.78 -46.55
N THR A 16 14.02 3.55 -46.95
CA THR A 16 14.23 4.16 -48.29
C THR A 16 15.43 5.12 -48.28
N CYS A 17 16.37 4.90 -49.21
CA CYS A 17 17.42 5.79 -49.72
C CYS A 17 18.60 6.24 -48.81
N ASP A 18 19.70 5.51 -49.00
CA ASP A 18 21.08 5.95 -49.33
C ASP A 18 21.95 6.78 -48.35
N LEU A 19 23.24 6.44 -48.38
CA LEU A 19 24.41 6.97 -47.65
C LEU A 19 24.70 6.36 -46.25
N GLN A 20 25.49 5.28 -46.23
CA GLN A 20 26.13 4.75 -45.02
C GLN A 20 27.19 5.73 -44.48
N LEU A 21 26.84 6.46 -43.41
CA LEU A 21 27.80 7.03 -42.49
C LEU A 21 27.58 6.37 -41.12
N THR A 22 28.37 5.34 -40.82
CA THR A 22 28.27 4.56 -39.57
C THR A 22 28.81 5.39 -38.41
N LEU A 23 27.95 6.20 -37.78
CA LEU A 23 28.30 6.96 -36.58
C LEU A 23 28.32 6.01 -35.37
N LEU A 24 29.51 5.61 -34.91
CA LEU A 24 29.70 4.85 -33.66
C LEU A 24 29.44 5.77 -32.46
N VAL A 25 28.17 5.89 -32.04
CA VAL A 25 27.82 6.58 -30.78
C VAL A 25 28.02 5.61 -29.62
N VAL A 26 29.22 5.61 -29.05
CA VAL A 26 29.50 4.91 -27.78
C VAL A 26 28.84 5.69 -26.65
N SER A 27 27.58 5.37 -26.34
CA SER A 27 26.89 5.94 -25.18
C SER A 27 27.43 5.26 -23.92
N LEU A 28 28.36 5.94 -23.23
CA LEU A 28 28.78 5.59 -21.88
C LEU A 28 27.63 5.88 -20.91
N PHE A 29 26.75 4.91 -20.70
CA PHE A 29 25.83 4.94 -19.57
C PHE A 29 26.64 4.72 -18.30
N VAL A 30 27.09 5.81 -17.68
CA VAL A 30 27.47 5.78 -16.27
C VAL A 30 26.16 5.67 -15.50
N SER A 31 25.77 4.44 -15.14
CA SER A 31 24.76 4.27 -14.11
C SER A 31 25.40 4.74 -12.80
N THR A 32 25.19 6.02 -12.46
CA THR A 32 25.28 6.43 -11.07
C THR A 32 24.17 5.65 -10.37
N GLY A 33 24.56 4.54 -9.72
CA GLY A 33 23.68 3.86 -8.80
C GLY A 33 23.36 4.86 -7.69
N ALA A 34 22.24 5.56 -7.80
CA ALA A 34 21.66 6.22 -6.65
C ALA A 34 21.31 5.08 -5.68
N GLU A 35 22.01 5.02 -4.54
CA GLU A 35 21.58 4.17 -3.45
C GLU A 35 20.18 4.64 -3.04
N GLY A 36 19.17 3.88 -3.48
CA GLY A 36 17.78 4.19 -3.23
C GLY A 36 17.52 4.15 -1.73
N GLN A 37 17.03 5.26 -1.20
CA GLN A 37 16.53 5.31 0.17
C GLN A 37 15.23 4.52 0.25
N THR A 38 15.16 3.57 1.20
CA THR A 38 13.98 2.74 1.36
C THR A 38 13.47 2.84 2.79
N ILE A 39 12.15 3.00 2.92
CA ILE A 39 11.43 2.93 4.18
C ILE A 39 10.43 1.77 4.07
N THR A 40 10.52 0.82 5.00
CA THR A 40 9.64 -0.34 5.06
C THR A 40 8.90 -0.34 6.39
N GLU A 41 7.58 -0.21 6.32
CA GLU A 41 6.68 -0.23 7.48
C GLU A 41 6.04 -1.60 7.65
N SER A 42 5.60 -1.92 8.86
CA SER A 42 4.82 -3.13 9.15
C SER A 42 3.53 -3.16 8.33
N GLU A 43 3.07 -4.35 7.98
CA GLU A 43 1.80 -4.55 7.26
C GLU A 43 0.58 -4.05 8.07
N PRO A 44 -0.55 -3.74 7.39
CA PRO A 44 -1.80 -3.37 8.04
C PRO A 44 -2.28 -4.42 9.04
N ALA A 45 -2.85 -3.96 10.15
CA ALA A 45 -3.29 -4.83 11.24
C ALA A 45 -4.71 -4.51 11.72
N VAL A 46 -5.47 -5.55 12.06
CA VAL A 46 -6.76 -5.45 12.75
C VAL A 46 -6.59 -5.96 14.17
N LYS A 47 -7.07 -5.19 15.13
CA LYS A 47 -6.95 -5.46 16.57
C LYS A 47 -8.27 -5.23 17.28
N ARG A 48 -8.45 -5.91 18.40
CA ARG A 48 -9.57 -5.65 19.32
C ARG A 48 -9.20 -4.56 20.33
N PRO A 49 -10.19 -3.84 20.87
CA PRO A 49 -9.96 -2.94 22.00
C PRO A 49 -9.29 -3.67 23.17
N GLY A 50 -8.30 -3.05 23.78
CA GLY A 50 -7.48 -3.60 24.86
C GLY A 50 -6.27 -4.42 24.39
N GLU A 51 -6.23 -4.87 23.14
CA GLU A 51 -5.07 -5.57 22.59
C GLU A 51 -3.87 -4.63 22.44
N SER A 52 -2.69 -5.23 22.32
CA SER A 52 -1.45 -4.53 22.04
C SER A 52 -0.92 -4.88 20.66
N HIS A 53 -0.22 -3.94 20.03
CA HIS A 53 0.40 -4.13 18.74
C HIS A 53 1.69 -3.31 18.64
N ARG A 54 2.63 -3.76 17.81
CA ARG A 54 3.90 -3.08 17.61
C ARG A 54 4.10 -2.77 16.15
N LEU A 55 4.12 -1.49 15.82
CA LEU A 55 4.53 -1.05 14.49
C LEU A 55 6.05 -1.07 14.41
N THR A 56 6.57 -1.43 13.24
CA THR A 56 8.00 -1.46 12.96
C THR A 56 8.26 -0.69 11.69
N CYS A 57 9.24 0.21 11.71
CA CYS A 57 9.78 0.86 10.54
C CYS A 57 11.26 0.49 10.39
N THR A 58 11.65 0.01 9.23
CA THR A 58 13.05 -0.27 8.86
C THR A 58 13.47 0.69 7.75
N THR A 59 14.66 1.26 7.85
CA THR A 59 15.16 2.22 6.87
C THR A 59 16.53 1.85 6.32
N SER A 60 16.77 2.12 5.04
CA SER A 60 18.07 1.93 4.39
C SER A 60 18.41 3.11 3.50
N GLY A 61 19.71 3.37 3.27
CA GLY A 61 20.19 4.39 2.33
C GLY A 61 20.36 5.80 2.92
N PHE A 62 20.29 5.97 4.25
CA PHE A 62 20.58 7.23 4.92
C PHE A 62 21.08 7.04 6.36
N ASN A 63 21.60 8.12 6.96
CA ASN A 63 22.20 8.09 8.30
C ASN A 63 21.14 8.00 9.40
N PHE A 64 20.72 6.78 9.73
CA PHE A 64 19.75 6.46 10.78
C PHE A 64 20.10 7.07 12.15
N ARG A 65 21.37 7.01 12.55
CA ARG A 65 21.84 7.42 13.89
C ARG A 65 21.71 8.92 14.13
N SER A 66 21.95 9.71 13.09
CA SER A 66 21.87 11.17 13.15
C SER A 66 20.48 11.73 12.83
N SER A 67 19.48 10.86 12.62
CA SER A 67 18.09 11.25 12.42
C SER A 67 17.28 11.22 13.72
N VAL A 68 16.33 12.15 13.83
CA VAL A 68 15.26 12.10 14.83
C VAL A 68 13.99 11.55 14.16
N TRP A 69 13.15 10.89 14.96
CA TRP A 69 12.03 10.13 14.41
C TRP A 69 10.72 10.55 15.03
N ASN A 70 9.69 10.59 14.19
CA ASN A 70 8.35 10.93 14.58
C ASN A 70 7.36 9.88 14.09
N TRP A 71 6.32 9.69 14.87
CA TRP A 71 5.09 9.05 14.42
C TRP A 71 3.97 10.08 14.36
N ILE A 72 3.23 10.04 13.27
CA ILE A 72 2.02 10.83 13.05
C ILE A 72 0.91 9.84 12.69
N ARG A 73 -0.31 10.09 13.11
CA ARG A 73 -1.46 9.30 12.68
C ARG A 73 -2.52 10.18 12.03
N GLN A 74 -3.29 9.58 11.13
CA GLN A 74 -4.46 10.20 10.52
C GLN A 74 -5.67 9.29 10.68
N ALA A 75 -6.59 9.69 11.56
CA ALA A 75 -7.87 9.01 11.69
C ALA A 75 -8.78 9.36 10.49
N PRO A 76 -9.68 8.44 10.06
CA PRO A 76 -10.60 8.71 8.96
C PRO A 76 -11.41 9.98 9.17
N GLY A 77 -11.35 10.92 8.21
CA GLY A 77 -12.06 12.19 8.28
C GLY A 77 -11.47 13.23 9.25
N LYS A 78 -10.30 12.97 9.83
CA LYS A 78 -9.57 13.92 10.68
C LYS A 78 -8.26 14.37 10.02
N GLY A 79 -7.69 15.46 10.56
CA GLY A 79 -6.36 15.91 10.20
C GLY A 79 -5.26 15.00 10.74
N LEU A 80 -4.02 15.33 10.38
CA LEU A 80 -2.82 14.68 10.92
C LEU A 80 -2.63 15.03 12.40
N GLU A 81 -2.32 14.03 13.22
CA GLU A 81 -2.04 14.16 14.64
C GLU A 81 -0.64 13.60 14.92
N TRP A 82 0.27 14.42 15.41
CA TRP A 82 1.56 13.95 15.91
C TRP A 82 1.35 13.16 17.21
N ILE A 83 2.01 12.00 17.35
CA ILE A 83 1.78 11.09 18.50
C ILE A 83 3.03 10.78 19.32
N ALA A 84 4.21 10.71 18.70
CA ALA A 84 5.44 10.40 19.41
C ALA A 84 6.68 10.94 18.69
N PHE A 85 7.71 11.28 19.46
CA PHE A 85 9.03 11.70 19.00
C PHE A 85 10.12 11.00 19.80
N ILE A 86 11.19 10.61 19.12
CA ILE A 86 12.43 10.13 19.74
C ILE A 86 13.64 10.79 19.07
N HIS A 87 14.53 11.33 19.90
CA HIS A 87 15.76 11.96 19.42
C HIS A 87 16.83 10.93 19.01
N THR A 88 17.96 11.41 18.47
CA THR A 88 19.11 10.61 17.99
C THR A 88 19.64 9.63 19.03
N ALA A 89 19.81 10.06 20.28
CA ALA A 89 20.35 9.25 21.38
C ALA A 89 19.27 8.48 22.17
N SER A 90 18.12 8.20 21.56
CA SER A 90 16.92 7.65 22.23
C SER A 90 16.36 8.55 23.35
N SER A 91 16.83 9.79 23.46
CA SER A 91 16.40 10.79 24.45
C SER A 91 16.70 12.20 23.94
N PRO A 92 15.80 13.19 24.13
CA PRO A 92 14.50 13.07 24.82
C PRO A 92 13.45 12.31 23.99
N ILE A 93 12.41 11.84 24.70
CA ILE A 93 11.22 11.22 24.12
C ILE A 93 10.00 12.06 24.51
N TYR A 94 9.14 12.35 23.54
CA TYR A 94 7.88 13.07 23.78
C TYR A 94 6.71 12.29 23.20
N TYR A 95 5.55 12.41 23.84
CA TYR A 95 4.30 11.80 23.43
C TYR A 95 3.19 12.83 23.40
N SER A 96 2.23 12.67 22.50
CA SER A 96 1.00 13.45 22.55
C SER A 96 0.12 12.99 23.70
N GLU A 97 -0.73 13.89 24.19
CA GLU A 97 -1.60 13.60 25.34
C GLU A 97 -2.61 12.47 25.05
N SER A 98 -2.97 12.24 23.78
CA SER A 98 -3.92 11.20 23.37
C SER A 98 -3.37 9.77 23.53
N VAL A 99 -2.05 9.58 23.49
CA VAL A 99 -1.40 8.26 23.56
C VAL A 99 -0.49 8.08 24.77
N LYS A 100 -0.28 9.15 25.54
CA LYS A 100 0.57 9.17 26.72
C LYS A 100 0.18 8.08 27.73
N GLY A 101 1.19 7.39 28.25
CA GLY A 101 1.02 6.27 29.17
C GLY A 101 0.55 4.95 28.53
N ARG A 102 0.25 4.94 27.23
CA ARG A 102 -0.17 3.74 26.50
C ARG A 102 0.82 3.34 25.42
N PHE A 103 1.38 4.33 24.72
CA PHE A 103 2.29 4.09 23.60
C PHE A 103 3.73 4.35 24.03
N THR A 104 4.65 3.55 23.49
CA THR A 104 6.08 3.66 23.74
C THR A 104 6.83 3.62 22.42
N ILE A 105 7.59 4.66 22.13
CA ILE A 105 8.50 4.71 20.98
C ILE A 105 9.89 4.24 21.40
N SER A 106 10.54 3.46 20.55
CA SER A 106 11.92 3.02 20.76
C SER A 106 12.65 2.85 19.44
N ARG A 107 13.98 2.88 19.47
CA ARG A 107 14.84 2.73 18.28
C ARG A 107 15.95 1.72 18.54
N ASP A 108 16.37 1.04 17.49
CA ASP A 108 17.52 0.14 17.46
C ASP A 108 18.44 0.56 16.30
N ASP A 109 19.54 1.23 16.69
CA ASP A 109 20.55 1.75 15.77
C ASP A 109 21.40 0.65 15.11
N SER A 110 21.40 -0.57 15.67
CA SER A 110 22.16 -1.69 15.09
C SER A 110 21.43 -2.30 13.89
N SER A 111 20.10 -2.24 13.89
CA SER A 111 19.24 -2.80 12.84
C SER A 111 18.51 -1.75 12.01
N SER A 112 18.76 -0.46 12.27
CA SER A 112 18.09 0.68 11.62
C SER A 112 16.56 0.58 11.71
N LYS A 113 16.06 0.24 12.90
CA LYS A 113 14.64 0.04 13.17
C LYS A 113 14.10 1.00 14.21
N VAL A 114 12.89 1.49 13.98
CA VAL A 114 12.10 2.21 14.99
C VAL A 114 10.80 1.46 15.24
N TYR A 115 10.42 1.40 16.50
CA TYR A 115 9.24 0.70 16.97
C TYR A 115 8.29 1.68 17.62
N LEU A 116 6.99 1.45 17.41
CA LEU A 116 5.93 2.05 18.21
C LEU A 116 5.14 0.91 18.86
N GLN A 117 5.44 0.67 20.14
CA GLN A 117 4.67 -0.26 20.96
C GLN A 117 3.38 0.44 21.40
N MET A 118 2.24 -0.07 20.97
CA MET A 118 0.93 0.46 21.28
C MET A 118 0.22 -0.50 22.22
N ASN A 119 0.09 -0.13 23.48
CA ASN A 119 -0.60 -0.95 24.48
C ASN A 119 -2.02 -0.43 24.72
N SER A 120 -2.93 -1.32 25.12
CA SER A 120 -4.31 -0.96 25.44
C SER A 120 -4.96 -0.13 24.33
N LEU A 121 -4.99 -0.69 23.11
CA LEU A 121 -5.57 -0.04 21.94
C LEU A 121 -7.05 0.27 22.17
N LYS A 122 -7.48 1.45 21.74
CA LYS A 122 -8.88 1.88 21.79
C LYS A 122 -9.42 2.05 20.37
N THR A 123 -10.74 2.06 20.23
CA THR A 123 -11.38 2.29 18.91
C THR A 123 -10.96 3.62 18.28
N GLU A 124 -10.72 4.65 19.10
CA GLU A 124 -10.20 5.96 18.71
C GLU A 124 -8.78 5.93 18.12
N ASP A 125 -8.01 4.86 18.37
CA ASP A 125 -6.68 4.68 17.81
C ASP A 125 -6.70 4.13 16.37
N THR A 126 -7.89 3.91 15.79
CA THR A 126 -8.05 3.52 14.39
C THR A 126 -7.60 4.64 13.45
N ALA A 127 -6.47 4.44 12.78
CA ALA A 127 -5.84 5.44 11.92
C ALA A 127 -4.82 4.81 10.98
N VAL A 128 -4.42 5.59 9.97
CA VAL A 128 -3.17 5.33 9.25
C VAL A 128 -2.02 5.95 10.05
N TYR A 129 -1.00 5.17 10.36
CA TYR A 129 0.17 5.58 11.11
C TYR A 129 1.33 5.79 10.15
N TYR A 130 1.82 7.03 10.08
CA TYR A 130 2.94 7.45 9.26
C TYR A 130 4.18 7.62 10.11
N TYR A 131 5.29 7.12 9.58
CA TYR A 131 6.61 7.34 10.12
C TYR A 131 7.35 8.46 9.40
N LEU A 132 8.07 9.30 10.15
CA LEU A 132 8.83 10.41 9.60
C LEU A 132 10.26 10.47 10.14
N ALA A 133 11.21 10.73 9.24
CA ALA A 133 12.60 11.00 9.56
C ALA A 133 12.92 12.49 9.37
N LEU A 134 13.67 13.07 10.31
CA LEU A 134 14.24 14.42 10.19
C LEU A 134 15.77 14.35 10.33
N CYS A 135 16.49 14.94 9.38
CA CYS A 135 17.94 15.08 9.43
C CYS A 135 18.34 16.37 10.16
N TYR A 136 19.32 16.29 11.06
CA TYR A 136 19.71 17.43 11.92
C TYR A 136 20.36 18.63 11.18
N TYR A 137 20.80 18.46 9.93
CA TYR A 137 21.57 19.46 9.18
C TYR A 137 20.81 20.15 8.02
N GLY A 138 19.49 19.98 7.91
CA GLY A 138 18.69 20.64 6.86
C GLY A 138 17.21 20.64 7.22
N ALA A 139 16.57 21.80 7.15
CA ALA A 139 15.18 22.00 7.55
C ALA A 139 14.19 21.51 6.48
N ALA A 140 13.61 20.33 6.69
CA ALA A 140 12.27 19.90 6.25
C ALA A 140 12.00 18.45 6.73
N PHE A 141 10.73 18.02 6.75
CA PHE A 141 10.35 16.61 6.91
C PHE A 141 10.82 15.80 5.69
N ASP A 142 12.10 15.43 5.66
CA ASP A 142 12.76 14.91 4.46
C ASP A 142 12.18 13.57 3.98
N TYR A 143 11.69 12.73 4.90
CA TYR A 143 11.23 11.38 4.56
C TYR A 143 9.97 10.98 5.30
N TRP A 144 8.97 10.55 4.52
CA TRP A 144 7.70 9.99 4.99
C TRP A 144 7.57 8.54 4.56
N GLY A 145 7.12 7.69 5.48
CA GLY A 145 6.64 6.36 5.18
C GLY A 145 5.34 6.39 4.35
N LYS A 146 5.00 5.24 3.75
CA LYS A 146 3.73 5.06 3.03
C LYS A 146 2.52 5.05 3.99
N GLY A 147 2.79 4.81 5.26
CA GLY A 147 1.84 4.66 6.34
C GLY A 147 1.30 3.23 6.40
N THR A 148 0.96 2.80 7.61
CA THR A 148 0.27 1.52 7.82
C THR A 148 -1.06 1.69 8.52
N MET A 149 -2.07 0.96 8.04
CA MET A 149 -3.42 1.03 8.59
C MET A 149 -3.55 0.13 9.81
N VAL A 150 -3.95 0.71 10.93
CA VAL A 150 -4.33 -0.03 12.13
C VAL A 150 -5.81 0.18 12.38
N THR A 151 -6.58 -0.91 12.37
CA THR A 151 -8.03 -0.89 12.58
C THR A 151 -8.34 -1.53 13.92
N VAL A 152 -8.91 -0.75 14.86
CA VAL A 152 -9.29 -1.23 16.20
C VAL A 152 -10.80 -1.34 16.29
N SER A 153 -11.32 -2.57 16.37
CA SER A 153 -12.76 -2.82 16.37
C SER A 153 -13.12 -4.05 17.18
N SER A 154 -14.28 -4.01 17.82
CA SER A 154 -14.91 -5.19 18.45
C SER A 154 -15.56 -6.12 17.43
N GLY A 155 -15.70 -5.70 16.16
CA GLY A 155 -16.26 -6.51 15.09
C GLY A 155 -15.41 -7.77 14.83
N GLN A 156 -16.08 -8.92 14.67
CA GLN A 156 -15.40 -10.15 14.28
C GLN A 156 -14.93 -10.06 12.83
N PRO A 157 -13.70 -10.52 12.49
CA PRO A 157 -13.28 -10.69 11.11
C PRO A 157 -14.31 -11.54 10.35
N GLN A 158 -14.89 -10.99 9.30
CA GLN A 158 -15.89 -11.65 8.46
C GLN A 158 -15.34 -11.77 7.05
N ARG A 159 -15.32 -13.00 6.52
CA ARG A 159 -14.90 -13.27 5.14
C ARG A 159 -15.92 -12.66 4.18
N PRO A 160 -15.48 -11.98 3.10
CA PRO A 160 -16.38 -11.38 2.13
C PRO A 160 -17.22 -12.45 1.42
N SER A 161 -18.52 -12.19 1.33
CA SER A 161 -19.41 -12.91 0.44
C SER A 161 -19.41 -12.21 -0.91
N VAL A 162 -19.05 -12.95 -1.98
CA VAL A 162 -18.89 -12.43 -3.34
C VAL A 162 -20.01 -12.97 -4.22
N PHE A 163 -20.74 -12.05 -4.86
CA PHE A 163 -21.85 -12.37 -5.76
C PHE A 163 -21.59 -11.76 -7.14
N MET A 164 -21.66 -12.58 -8.17
CA MET A 164 -21.72 -12.14 -9.55
C MET A 164 -23.17 -11.83 -9.89
N MET A 165 -23.48 -10.57 -10.17
CA MET A 165 -24.82 -10.21 -10.60
C MET A 165 -24.97 -10.49 -12.10
N PRO A 166 -26.13 -11.01 -12.54
CA PRO A 166 -26.40 -11.18 -13.95
C PRO A 166 -26.27 -9.82 -14.66
N PRO A 167 -25.81 -9.81 -15.92
CA PRO A 167 -25.79 -8.57 -16.68
C PRO A 167 -27.19 -7.98 -16.72
N VAL A 168 -27.33 -6.73 -16.29
CA VAL A 168 -28.59 -6.00 -16.47
C VAL A 168 -28.81 -5.87 -17.97
N GLU A 169 -29.96 -6.28 -18.48
CA GLU A 169 -30.36 -6.04 -19.87
C GLU A 169 -30.27 -4.54 -20.14
N HIS A 170 -29.20 -4.10 -20.81
CA HIS A 170 -29.01 -2.71 -21.16
C HIS A 170 -29.74 -2.43 -22.47
N THR A 171 -30.27 -1.22 -22.59
CA THR A 171 -30.82 -0.64 -23.82
C THR A 171 -29.79 -0.51 -24.96
N ARG A 172 -28.49 -0.77 -24.71
CA ARG A 172 -27.41 -0.81 -25.70
C ARG A 172 -27.04 -2.25 -26.05
N LYS A 173 -27.42 -2.67 -27.26
CA LYS A 173 -27.27 -4.04 -27.80
C LYS A 173 -25.82 -4.51 -28.01
N ASP A 174 -24.82 -3.67 -27.77
CA ASP A 174 -23.41 -3.93 -28.08
C ASP A 174 -22.50 -4.10 -26.85
N LYS A 175 -23.01 -3.84 -25.63
CA LYS A 175 -22.19 -3.87 -24.41
C LYS A 175 -22.86 -4.63 -23.27
N VAL A 176 -22.06 -5.43 -22.58
CA VAL A 176 -22.43 -6.18 -21.39
C VAL A 176 -21.71 -5.59 -20.19
N THR A 177 -22.43 -5.34 -19.10
CA THR A 177 -21.84 -4.93 -17.83
C THR A 177 -21.95 -6.07 -16.82
N LEU A 178 -20.80 -6.63 -16.44
CA LEU A 178 -20.71 -7.55 -15.32
C LEU A 178 -20.55 -6.74 -14.03
N THR A 179 -21.26 -7.15 -12.98
CA THR A 179 -21.15 -6.48 -11.69
C THR A 179 -20.80 -7.47 -10.60
N CYS A 180 -19.68 -7.21 -9.94
CA CYS A 180 -19.26 -7.94 -8.77
C CYS A 180 -19.75 -7.20 -7.52
N TYR A 181 -20.51 -7.91 -6.69
CA TYR A 181 -21.10 -7.41 -5.47
C TYR A 181 -20.50 -8.14 -4.28
N VAL A 182 -19.82 -7.40 -3.42
CA VAL A 182 -19.13 -7.93 -2.24
C VAL A 182 -19.82 -7.38 -1.00
N LYS A 183 -20.26 -8.27 -0.10
CA LYS A 183 -20.92 -7.90 1.16
C LYS A 183 -20.42 -8.74 2.33
N ASP A 184 -20.91 -8.43 3.53
CA ASP A 184 -20.66 -9.18 4.78
C ASP A 184 -19.17 -9.34 5.10
N PHE A 185 -18.37 -8.29 4.86
CA PHE A 185 -16.94 -8.32 5.12
C PHE A 185 -16.53 -7.39 6.26
N PHE A 186 -15.53 -7.82 7.02
CA PHE A 186 -14.86 -7.03 8.04
C PHE A 186 -13.39 -7.47 8.12
N PRO A 187 -12.39 -6.56 8.11
CA PRO A 187 -12.46 -5.09 8.24
C PRO A 187 -12.95 -4.37 6.96
N LYS A 188 -13.15 -3.04 7.06
CA LYS A 188 -13.62 -2.17 5.96
C LYS A 188 -12.69 -2.19 4.74
N GLU A 189 -11.39 -2.38 4.92
CA GLU A 189 -10.42 -2.36 3.81
C GLU A 189 -10.40 -3.70 3.06
N VAL A 190 -11.13 -3.76 1.94
CA VAL A 190 -11.05 -4.86 0.97
C VAL A 190 -10.69 -4.34 -0.41
N TYR A 191 -9.81 -5.04 -1.10
CA TYR A 191 -9.41 -4.76 -2.48
C TYR A 191 -10.18 -5.67 -3.42
N VAL A 192 -10.76 -5.12 -4.48
CA VAL A 192 -11.55 -5.85 -5.46
C VAL A 192 -10.98 -5.53 -6.83
N ALA A 193 -10.62 -6.57 -7.57
CA ALA A 193 -10.05 -6.46 -8.90
C ALA A 193 -10.79 -7.39 -9.87
N TRP A 194 -10.77 -7.03 -11.14
CA TRP A 194 -11.21 -7.90 -12.23
C TRP A 194 -9.99 -8.48 -12.92
N LEU A 195 -10.01 -9.79 -13.14
CA LEU A 195 -9.05 -10.50 -13.95
C LEU A 195 -9.71 -10.94 -15.26
N VAL A 196 -8.96 -10.86 -16.35
CA VAL A 196 -9.30 -11.49 -17.63
C VAL A 196 -8.15 -12.44 -17.94
N ASP A 197 -8.44 -13.74 -18.00
CA ASP A 197 -7.42 -14.79 -18.19
C ASP A 197 -6.24 -14.64 -17.21
N ASP A 198 -6.57 -14.48 -15.92
CA ASP A 198 -5.65 -14.26 -14.78
C ASP A 198 -4.89 -12.92 -14.77
N ASP A 199 -5.01 -12.08 -15.80
CA ASP A 199 -4.36 -10.78 -15.87
C ASP A 199 -5.22 -9.67 -15.24
N ALA A 200 -4.61 -8.91 -14.32
CA ALA A 200 -5.29 -7.82 -13.63
C ALA A 200 -5.51 -6.62 -14.55
N ILE A 201 -6.77 -6.17 -14.62
CA ILE A 201 -7.12 -4.97 -15.38
C ILE A 201 -6.85 -3.73 -14.52
N GLU A 202 -5.96 -2.85 -14.98
CA GLU A 202 -5.66 -1.60 -14.28
C GLU A 202 -6.85 -0.61 -14.28
N ASN A 203 -6.89 0.26 -13.26
CA ASN A 203 -7.78 1.42 -13.13
C ASN A 203 -9.22 1.23 -12.58
N GLN A 204 -9.41 0.42 -11.53
CA GLN A 204 -10.73 0.15 -10.94
C GLN A 204 -10.85 0.58 -9.44
N ASN A 205 -10.31 1.73 -9.02
CA ASN A 205 -10.38 2.16 -7.62
C ASN A 205 -11.73 2.84 -7.27
N LYS A 206 -12.68 2.11 -6.69
CA LYS A 206 -13.93 2.67 -6.10
C LYS A 206 -13.97 2.60 -4.56
N LYS A 207 -14.50 3.64 -3.91
CA LYS A 207 -14.65 3.76 -2.44
C LYS A 207 -15.70 2.78 -1.89
N ASN A 208 -15.50 2.32 -0.65
CA ASN A 208 -16.41 1.37 0.03
C ASN A 208 -17.63 2.11 0.62
N ALA A 209 -18.80 1.47 0.56
CA ALA A 209 -20.05 1.98 1.13
C ALA A 209 -20.44 1.18 2.39
N LEU A 210 -21.15 1.83 3.32
CA LEU A 210 -21.68 1.20 4.54
C LEU A 210 -23.21 1.17 4.42
N CYS A 211 -23.82 0.00 4.60
CA CYS A 211 -25.28 -0.18 4.57
C CYS A 211 -25.71 -1.11 5.71
N ASN A 212 -26.59 -0.67 6.61
CA ASN A 212 -27.11 -1.47 7.73
C ASN A 212 -26.02 -2.20 8.55
N SER A 213 -24.94 -1.49 8.89
CA SER A 213 -23.79 -2.04 9.64
C SER A 213 -23.00 -3.14 8.91
N VAL A 214 -23.26 -3.33 7.62
CA VAL A 214 -22.54 -4.24 6.73
C VAL A 214 -21.74 -3.42 5.72
N PHE A 215 -20.46 -3.73 5.56
CA PHE A 215 -19.65 -3.13 4.50
C PHE A 215 -20.00 -3.75 3.15
N VAL A 216 -20.13 -2.89 2.15
CA VAL A 216 -20.52 -3.27 0.79
C VAL A 216 -19.57 -2.61 -0.21
N ARG A 217 -19.11 -3.38 -1.20
CA ARG A 217 -18.35 -2.88 -2.34
C ARG A 217 -18.94 -3.42 -3.64
N ARG A 218 -19.11 -2.54 -4.62
CA ARG A 218 -19.61 -2.88 -5.96
C ARG A 218 -18.58 -2.47 -7.00
N MET A 219 -18.21 -3.41 -7.87
CA MET A 219 -17.29 -3.18 -8.99
C MET A 219 -17.97 -3.53 -10.30
N HIS A 220 -17.75 -2.72 -11.34
CA HIS A 220 -18.35 -2.91 -12.65
C HIS A 220 -17.27 -3.16 -13.70
N PHE A 221 -17.42 -4.24 -14.46
CA PHE A 221 -16.62 -4.54 -15.63
C PHE A 221 -17.50 -4.42 -16.87
N MET A 222 -17.03 -3.67 -17.86
CA MET A 222 -17.78 -3.40 -19.09
C MET A 222 -17.03 -4.02 -20.27
N SER A 223 -17.73 -4.82 -21.08
CA SER A 223 -17.17 -5.54 -22.22
C SER A 223 -18.13 -5.46 -23.42
N SER A 224 -17.61 -5.65 -24.63
CA SER A 224 -18.46 -5.77 -25.82
C SER A 224 -19.22 -7.11 -25.82
N LEU A 225 -20.40 -7.14 -26.44
CA LEU A 225 -21.21 -8.37 -26.52
C LEU A 225 -20.44 -9.51 -27.20
N ASN A 226 -19.69 -9.20 -28.26
CA ASN A 226 -18.90 -10.19 -29.01
C ASN A 226 -17.83 -10.85 -28.14
N LEU A 227 -17.04 -10.06 -27.40
CA LEU A 227 -16.03 -10.61 -26.48
C LEU A 227 -16.67 -11.34 -25.29
N TYR A 228 -17.88 -10.98 -24.87
CA TYR A 228 -18.57 -11.66 -23.77
C TYR A 228 -19.01 -13.09 -24.13
N CYS A 229 -19.40 -13.32 -25.39
CA CYS A 229 -19.82 -14.63 -25.88
C CYS A 229 -18.65 -15.58 -26.19
N GLU A 230 -17.40 -15.14 -26.07
CA GLU A 230 -16.23 -15.99 -26.26
C GLU A 230 -16.06 -16.96 -25.08
N LEU A 231 -16.48 -18.22 -25.30
CA LEU A 231 -16.45 -19.30 -24.30
C LEU A 231 -15.05 -19.65 -23.74
N HIS A 232 -13.98 -19.15 -24.36
CA HIS A 232 -12.61 -19.41 -23.96
C HIS A 232 -12.00 -18.34 -23.06
N VAL A 233 -12.70 -17.22 -22.82
CA VAL A 233 -12.19 -16.10 -22.02
C VAL A 233 -12.79 -16.18 -20.61
N ILE A 234 -11.94 -16.38 -19.60
CA ILE A 234 -12.36 -16.46 -18.21
C ILE A 234 -12.31 -15.07 -17.59
N ARG A 235 -13.39 -14.69 -16.88
CA ARG A 235 -13.50 -13.39 -16.21
C ARG A 235 -13.78 -13.58 -14.74
N GLU A 236 -12.84 -13.16 -13.91
CA GLU A 236 -12.90 -13.40 -12.48
C GLU A 236 -12.97 -12.10 -11.70
N CYS A 237 -13.78 -12.09 -10.65
CA CYS A 237 -13.76 -11.03 -9.64
C CYS A 237 -13.00 -11.54 -8.42
N THR A 238 -11.81 -11.00 -8.18
CA THR A 238 -11.00 -11.36 -7.01
C THR A 238 -11.15 -10.33 -5.90
N VAL A 239 -11.31 -10.83 -4.67
CA VAL A 239 -11.44 -10.00 -3.47
C VAL A 239 -10.30 -10.34 -2.52
N THR A 240 -9.44 -9.36 -2.25
CA THR A 240 -8.31 -9.49 -1.34
C THR A 240 -8.59 -8.75 -0.04
N VAL A 241 -8.52 -9.49 1.08
CA VAL A 241 -8.57 -8.93 2.43
C VAL A 241 -7.17 -9.02 3.04
N LEU A 242 -6.47 -7.89 3.16
CA LEU A 242 -5.08 -7.88 3.67
C LEU A 242 -4.97 -8.43 5.09
N SER A 243 -5.98 -8.19 5.93
CA SER A 243 -5.98 -8.61 7.33
C SER A 243 -6.18 -10.10 7.57
N LEU A 244 -6.70 -10.87 6.60
CA LEU A 244 -7.03 -12.29 6.79
C LEU A 244 -5.93 -13.25 6.33
N ARG A 245 -4.90 -12.76 5.64
CA ARG A 245 -3.79 -13.62 5.15
C ARG A 245 -3.04 -14.35 6.28
N ASN A 246 -3.15 -13.87 7.52
CA ASN A 246 -2.47 -14.45 8.68
C ASN A 246 -3.33 -15.45 9.49
N THR A 247 -4.49 -15.89 8.97
CA THR A 247 -5.36 -16.87 9.66
C THR A 247 -5.23 -18.30 9.14
N SER A 248 -4.24 -18.59 8.30
CA SER A 248 -3.92 -19.95 7.83
C SER A 248 -2.81 -20.63 8.66
N GLN A 249 -2.91 -20.55 9.99
CA GLN A 249 -2.26 -21.50 10.91
C GLN A 249 -3.23 -21.79 12.06
N LEU A 250 -4.09 -22.78 11.82
CA LEU A 250 -4.65 -23.69 12.82
C LEU A 250 -4.50 -25.10 12.27
#